data_AF-A0A377ZV34-F1
#
_entry.id   AF-A0A377ZV34-F1
#
_cell.length_a   1.000
_cell.length_b   1.000
_cell.length_c   1.000
_cell.angle_alpha   90.00
_cell.angle_beta   90.00
_cell.angle_gamma   90.00
#
_symmetry.space_group_name_H-M   'P 1'
#
loop_
_entity.id
_entity.type
_entity.pdbx_description
1 polymer ?
#
loop_
_entity_poly.entity_id
_entity_poly.type
_entity_poly.pdbx_seq_one_letter_code
_entity_poly.pdbx_strand_id
1 'polypeptide(L)'
;MLIWFLLLAVLGARSIYANPEVLQALNPYWAVHFFLQYKTVSFIALGAVVLSITGVEALYADMGHFGKLPIRVAWFSVVLPSLVLNYFGQGALLLKHPEAIKNPFFLLAPEWALIPMLIIATLATVIASQAVISGVFSLTRQAVRLGYLSPMRIIHTSEMESGQITFRSLTGCCTFLWSSLSSALSIRLTWRRRMVSP
;
A
#
# COMPACT_ATOMS: atom_id res chain seq x y z
N MET A 1 -11.41 3.34 -2.60
CA MET A 1 -10.04 3.90 -2.59
C MET A 1 -10.00 5.35 -2.13
N LEU A 2 -10.75 6.27 -2.72
CA LEU A 2 -10.74 7.69 -2.32
C LEU A 2 -11.04 7.91 -0.82
N ILE A 3 -12.08 7.28 -0.29
CA ILE A 3 -12.45 7.37 1.14
C ILE A 3 -11.28 6.95 2.05
N TRP A 4 -10.56 5.89 1.67
CA TRP A 4 -9.39 5.42 2.42
C TRP A 4 -8.27 6.46 2.45
N PHE A 5 -7.90 6.99 1.29
CA PHE A 5 -6.85 8.02 1.20
C PHE A 5 -7.24 9.33 1.91
N LEU A 6 -8.51 9.76 1.78
CA LEU A 6 -9.03 10.91 2.53
C LEU A 6 -8.95 10.69 4.04
N LEU A 7 -9.31 9.50 4.51
CA LEU A 7 -9.21 9.16 5.93
C LEU A 7 -7.76 9.22 6.43
N LEU A 8 -6.80 8.69 5.65
CA LEU A 8 -5.37 8.80 5.94
C LEU A 8 -4.90 10.26 6.00
N ALA A 9 -5.33 11.08 5.04
CA ALA A 9 -4.99 12.48 4.96
C ALA A 9 -5.53 13.28 6.15
N VAL A 10 -6.79 13.07 6.53
CA VAL A 10 -7.43 13.76 7.67
C VAL A 10 -6.76 13.41 8.99
N LEU A 11 -6.47 12.13 9.24
CA LEU A 11 -5.79 11.72 10.47
C LEU A 11 -4.34 12.20 10.52
N GLY A 12 -3.65 12.16 9.39
CA GLY A 12 -2.30 12.71 9.25
C GLY A 12 -2.26 14.20 9.56
N ALA A 13 -3.14 14.97 8.91
CA ALA A 13 -3.26 16.41 9.09
C ALA A 13 -3.61 16.79 10.54
N ARG A 14 -4.51 16.04 11.20
CA ARG A 14 -4.84 16.24 12.62
C ARG A 14 -3.61 16.09 13.52
N SER A 15 -2.79 15.07 13.27
CA SER A 15 -1.57 14.82 14.06
C SER A 15 -0.49 15.89 13.80
N ILE A 16 -0.34 16.31 12.53
CA ILE A 16 0.57 17.42 12.15
C ILE A 16 0.13 18.73 12.82
N TYR A 17 -1.17 19.02 12.85
CA TYR A 17 -1.68 20.21 13.53
C TYR A 17 -1.36 20.21 15.03
N ALA A 18 -1.35 19.02 15.66
CA ALA A 18 -0.99 18.88 17.06
C ALA A 18 0.51 19.07 17.33
N ASN A 19 1.39 18.71 16.38
CA ASN A 19 2.84 18.93 16.48
C ASN A 19 3.42 19.39 15.13
N PRO A 20 3.39 20.71 14.82
CA PRO A 20 3.84 21.23 13.54
C PRO A 20 5.36 21.14 13.34
N GLU A 21 6.13 20.90 14.42
CA GLU A 21 7.58 20.69 14.36
C GLU A 21 8.00 19.57 13.41
N VAL A 22 7.12 18.58 13.16
CA VAL A 22 7.40 17.51 12.20
C VAL A 22 7.69 18.05 10.78
N LEU A 23 7.16 19.23 10.42
CA LEU A 23 7.39 19.84 9.12
C LEU A 23 8.86 20.25 8.93
N GLN A 24 9.64 20.39 10.01
CA GLN A 24 11.08 20.60 9.92
C GLN A 24 11.77 19.43 9.22
N ALA A 25 11.19 18.22 9.19
CA ALA A 25 11.72 17.09 8.45
C ALA A 25 11.82 17.32 6.93
N LEU A 26 11.16 18.35 6.39
CA LEU A 26 11.33 18.79 5.00
C LEU A 26 12.70 19.47 4.77
N ASN A 27 13.35 19.95 5.82
CA ASN A 27 14.67 20.56 5.72
C ASN A 27 15.74 19.46 5.54
N PRO A 28 16.50 19.47 4.43
CA PRO A 28 17.52 18.45 4.14
C PRO A 28 18.63 18.39 5.18
N TYR A 29 18.80 19.44 5.99
CA TYR A 29 19.71 19.45 7.14
C TYR A 29 19.53 18.23 8.05
N TRP A 30 18.28 17.86 8.35
CA TRP A 30 17.98 16.72 9.24
C TRP A 30 18.37 15.38 8.62
N ALA A 31 18.20 15.22 7.31
CA ALA A 31 18.65 14.03 6.60
C ALA A 31 20.18 13.91 6.67
N VAL A 32 20.91 14.99 6.36
CA VAL A 32 22.39 15.00 6.43
C VAL A 32 22.87 14.73 7.85
N HIS A 33 22.28 15.40 8.84
CA HIS A 33 22.60 15.18 10.25
C HIS A 33 22.35 13.72 10.66
N PHE A 34 21.25 13.10 10.21
CA PHE A 34 20.95 11.70 10.46
C PHE A 34 22.01 10.77 9.87
N PHE A 35 22.44 11.00 8.62
CA PHE A 35 23.52 10.22 7.99
C PHE A 35 24.86 10.34 8.72
N LEU A 36 25.22 11.54 9.17
CA LEU A 36 26.48 11.80 9.87
C LEU A 36 26.49 11.17 11.28
N GLN A 37 25.38 11.27 12.01
CA GLN A 37 25.26 10.81 13.38
C GLN A 37 25.01 9.30 13.48
N TYR A 38 24.15 8.75 12.61
CA TYR A 38 23.67 7.36 12.69
C TYR A 38 24.09 6.53 11.48
N LYS A 39 25.40 6.47 11.20
CA LYS A 39 25.97 5.88 9.96
C LYS A 39 25.40 4.49 9.59
N THR A 40 25.44 3.52 10.50
CA THR A 40 24.97 2.15 10.23
C THR A 40 23.46 2.07 10.01
N VAL A 41 22.68 2.76 10.86
CA VAL A 41 21.21 2.78 10.75
C VAL A 41 20.77 3.50 9.47
N SER A 42 21.44 4.60 9.13
CA SER A 42 21.19 5.36 7.91
C SER A 42 21.53 4.56 6.66
N PHE A 43 22.58 3.75 6.69
CA PHE A 43 22.91 2.82 5.61
C PHE A 43 21.80 1.79 5.39
N ILE A 44 21.29 1.17 6.45
CA ILE A 44 20.17 0.22 6.37
C ILE A 44 18.90 0.91 5.86
N ALA A 45 18.61 2.11 6.37
CA ALA A 45 17.46 2.91 5.93
C ALA A 45 17.54 3.27 4.44
N LEU A 46 18.74 3.60 3.93
CA LEU A 46 18.96 3.85 2.51
C LEU A 46 18.65 2.61 1.67
N GLY A 47 18.99 1.41 2.16
CA GLY A 47 18.60 0.16 1.52
C GLY A 47 17.09 0.01 1.36
N ALA A 48 16.31 0.39 2.38
CA ALA A 48 14.84 0.39 2.30
C ALA A 48 14.31 1.42 1.28
N VAL A 49 14.94 2.59 1.18
CA VAL A 49 14.61 3.61 0.16
C VAL A 49 14.87 3.07 -1.25
N VAL A 50 16.04 2.49 -1.49
CA VAL A 50 16.40 1.90 -2.79
C VAL A 50 15.44 0.77 -3.16
N LEU A 51 15.11 -0.12 -2.22
CA LEU A 51 14.14 -1.19 -2.44
C LEU A 51 12.73 -0.66 -2.76
N SER A 52 12.34 0.46 -2.14
CA SER A 52 11.07 1.12 -2.48
C SER A 52 11.10 1.69 -3.90
N ILE A 53 12.21 2.28 -4.35
CA ILE A 53 12.34 2.84 -5.70
C ILE A 53 12.24 1.73 -6.74
N THR A 54 12.97 0.63 -6.56
CA THR A 54 12.92 -0.51 -7.51
C THR A 54 11.54 -1.17 -7.56
N GLY A 55 10.85 -1.26 -6.41
CA GLY A 55 9.46 -1.73 -6.37
C GLY A 55 8.49 -0.83 -7.14
N VAL A 56 8.68 0.49 -7.07
CA VAL A 56 7.86 1.48 -7.79
C VAL A 56 8.12 1.41 -9.30
N GLU A 57 9.36 1.27 -9.74
CA GLU A 57 9.70 1.11 -11.17
C GLU A 57 9.06 -0.13 -11.79
N ALA A 58 9.09 -1.26 -11.08
CA ALA A 58 8.40 -2.48 -11.51
C ALA A 58 6.89 -2.26 -11.64
N LEU A 59 6.26 -1.64 -10.63
CA LEU A 59 4.83 -1.34 -10.66
C LEU A 59 4.46 -0.40 -11.83
N TYR A 60 5.29 0.59 -12.13
CA TYR A 60 5.04 1.51 -13.24
C TYR A 60 5.24 0.87 -14.60
N ALA A 61 6.22 -0.02 -14.74
CA ALA A 61 6.39 -0.82 -15.96
C ALA A 61 5.12 -1.64 -16.25
N ASP A 62 4.49 -2.18 -15.20
CA ASP A 62 3.24 -2.96 -15.34
C ASP A 62 2.02 -2.11 -15.70
N MET A 63 1.96 -0.88 -15.18
CA MET A 63 0.88 0.07 -15.46
C MET A 63 1.02 0.79 -16.81
N GLY A 64 2.10 0.56 -17.57
CA GLY A 64 2.39 1.26 -18.83
C GLY A 64 1.32 1.11 -19.94
N HIS A 65 0.42 0.12 -19.80
CA HIS A 65 -0.75 -0.03 -20.68
C HIS A 65 -1.85 0.99 -20.42
N PHE A 66 -1.86 1.62 -19.23
CA PHE A 66 -2.70 2.77 -18.95
C PHE A 66 -2.00 4.05 -19.41
N GLY A 67 -2.76 5.00 -19.96
CA GLY A 67 -2.19 6.28 -20.40
C GLY A 67 -1.48 7.03 -19.27
N LYS A 68 -0.41 7.76 -19.62
CA LYS A 68 0.40 8.55 -18.67
C LYS A 68 -0.39 9.59 -17.85
N LEU A 69 -1.48 10.12 -18.41
CA LEU A 69 -2.23 11.23 -17.82
C LEU A 69 -3.11 10.81 -16.62
N PRO A 70 -3.97 9.77 -16.73
CA PRO A 70 -4.72 9.25 -15.59
C PRO A 70 -3.85 8.89 -14.38
N ILE A 71 -2.71 8.25 -14.63
CA ILE A 71 -1.75 7.84 -13.60
C ILE A 71 -1.21 9.06 -12.85
N ARG A 72 -0.72 10.07 -13.59
CA ARG A 72 -0.18 11.30 -12.98
C ARG A 72 -1.23 12.03 -12.16
N VAL A 73 -2.44 12.18 -12.70
CA VAL A 73 -3.53 12.87 -12.00
C VAL A 73 -3.84 12.14 -10.70
N ALA A 74 -4.09 10.83 -10.72
CA ALA A 74 -4.40 10.07 -9.52
C ALA A 74 -3.27 10.14 -8.47
N TRP A 75 -2.03 10.05 -8.93
CA TRP A 75 -0.85 10.11 -8.06
C TRP A 75 -0.71 11.47 -7.37
N PHE A 76 -0.62 12.55 -8.14
CA PHE A 76 -0.34 13.88 -7.60
C PHE A 76 -1.54 14.53 -6.89
N SER A 77 -2.78 14.17 -7.26
CA SER A 77 -3.97 14.77 -6.63
C SER A 77 -4.44 14.06 -5.36
N VAL A 78 -4.28 12.74 -5.26
CA VAL A 78 -4.86 11.95 -4.15
C VAL A 78 -3.80 11.15 -3.42
N VAL A 79 -3.08 10.29 -4.12
CA VAL A 79 -2.23 9.27 -3.46
C VAL A 79 -1.05 9.92 -2.74
N LEU A 80 -0.25 10.71 -3.46
CA LEU A 80 0.93 11.38 -2.91
C LEU A 80 0.59 12.30 -1.72
N PRO A 81 -0.34 13.26 -1.83
CA PRO A 81 -0.63 14.16 -0.70
C PRO A 81 -1.15 13.40 0.52
N SER A 82 -2.00 12.37 0.31
CA SER A 82 -2.56 11.59 1.42
C SER A 82 -1.48 10.76 2.14
N LEU A 83 -0.56 10.15 1.39
CA LEU A 83 0.54 9.38 1.98
C LEU A 83 1.51 10.30 2.73
N VAL A 84 1.90 11.43 2.13
CA VAL A 84 2.77 12.42 2.78
C VAL A 84 2.15 12.86 4.11
N LEU A 85 0.89 13.30 4.11
CA LEU A 85 0.21 13.70 5.34
C LEU A 85 0.18 12.58 6.39
N ASN A 86 -0.04 11.33 5.97
CA ASN A 86 -0.07 10.21 6.89
C ASN A 86 1.31 9.91 7.53
N TYR A 87 2.38 9.88 6.73
CA TYR A 87 3.73 9.63 7.24
C TYR A 87 4.21 10.76 8.16
N PHE A 88 3.98 12.02 7.77
CA PHE A 88 4.27 13.17 8.64
C PHE A 88 3.42 13.14 9.91
N GLY A 89 2.15 12.75 9.82
CA GLY A 89 1.30 12.58 11.00
C GLY A 89 1.80 11.51 11.96
N GLN A 90 2.31 10.38 11.45
CA GLN A 90 2.95 9.36 12.30
C GLN A 90 4.22 9.90 12.94
N GLY A 91 5.06 10.62 12.20
CA GLY A 91 6.24 11.30 12.75
C GLY A 91 5.89 12.27 13.86
N ALA A 92 4.86 13.10 13.68
CA ALA A 92 4.34 14.03 14.68
C ALA A 92 3.89 13.33 15.97
N LEU A 93 3.28 12.15 15.84
CA LEU A 93 2.89 11.33 16.98
C LEU A 93 4.11 10.79 17.72
N LEU A 94 5.12 10.28 16.99
CA LEU A 94 6.35 9.75 17.57
C LEU A 94 7.17 10.80 18.31
N LEU A 95 7.19 12.05 17.83
CA LEU A 95 7.90 13.15 18.49
C LEU A 95 7.35 13.41 19.91
N LYS A 96 6.04 13.26 20.10
CA LYS A 96 5.38 13.48 21.40
C LYS A 96 5.33 12.23 22.27
N HIS A 97 5.11 11.07 21.65
CA HIS A 97 4.97 9.78 22.33
C HIS A 97 5.88 8.73 21.68
N PRO A 98 7.17 8.66 22.06
CA PRO A 98 8.11 7.70 21.50
C PRO A 98 7.67 6.23 21.68
N GLU A 99 6.90 5.95 22.73
CA GLU A 99 6.31 4.64 23.01
C GLU A 99 5.31 4.18 21.93
N ALA A 100 4.79 5.11 21.13
CA ALA A 100 3.86 4.82 20.04
C ALA A 100 4.49 4.08 18.85
N ILE A 101 5.82 3.87 18.84
CA ILE A 101 6.54 3.06 17.84
C ILE A 101 5.92 1.68 17.65
N LYS A 102 5.29 1.10 18.68
CA LYS A 102 4.68 -0.23 18.59
C LYS A 102 3.53 -0.30 17.59
N ASN A 103 2.68 0.74 17.52
CA ASN A 103 1.50 0.77 16.64
C ASN A 103 1.12 2.20 16.22
N PRO A 104 2.02 2.93 15.52
CA PRO A 104 1.84 4.36 15.26
C PRO A 104 0.61 4.63 14.40
N PHE A 105 0.29 3.71 13.48
CA PHE A 105 -0.89 3.82 12.62
C PHE A 105 -2.22 3.79 13.38
N PHE A 106 -2.35 2.89 14.36
CA PHE A 106 -3.58 2.77 15.16
C PHE A 106 -3.66 3.86 16.23
N LEU A 107 -2.52 4.23 16.83
CA LEU A 107 -2.47 5.31 17.84
C LEU A 107 -2.68 6.70 17.24
N LEU A 108 -2.51 6.86 15.92
CA LEU A 108 -2.85 8.09 15.20
C LEU A 108 -4.36 8.41 15.24
N ALA A 109 -5.20 7.39 15.42
CA ALA A 109 -6.64 7.52 15.38
C ALA A 109 -7.26 7.52 16.78
N PRO A 110 -8.34 8.28 17.01
CA PRO A 110 -9.07 8.18 18.26
C PRO A 110 -9.71 6.80 18.39
N GLU A 111 -9.84 6.29 19.61
CA GLU A 111 -10.25 4.89 19.87
C GLU A 111 -11.58 4.51 19.20
N TRP A 112 -12.55 5.43 19.17
CA TRP A 112 -13.84 5.21 18.52
C TRP A 112 -13.72 5.03 17.00
N ALA A 113 -12.71 5.63 16.35
CA ALA A 113 -12.50 5.56 14.91
C ALA A 113 -11.72 4.32 14.46
N LEU A 114 -11.17 3.53 15.39
CA LEU A 114 -10.38 2.33 15.08
C LEU A 114 -11.21 1.26 14.36
N ILE A 115 -12.43 1.00 14.83
CA ILE A 115 -13.31 -0.02 14.22
C ILE A 115 -13.77 0.43 12.82
N PRO A 116 -14.31 1.64 12.63
CA PRO A 116 -14.64 2.13 11.29
C PRO A 116 -13.44 2.13 10.33
N MET A 117 -12.27 2.58 10.79
CA MET A 117 -11.05 2.58 9.97
C MET A 117 -10.68 1.16 9.54
N LEU A 118 -10.73 0.19 10.45
CA LEU A 118 -10.41 -1.20 10.13
C LEU A 118 -11.32 -1.76 9.04
N ILE A 119 -12.61 -1.45 9.09
CA ILE A 119 -13.59 -1.86 8.07
C ILE A 119 -13.22 -1.24 6.72
N ILE A 120 -12.98 0.08 6.69
CA ILE A 120 -12.58 0.78 5.46
C ILE A 120 -11.26 0.25 4.92
N ALA A 121 -10.27 -0.01 5.79
CA ALA A 121 -8.99 -0.60 5.44
C ALA A 121 -9.18 -1.97 4.78
N THR A 122 -10.03 -2.81 5.36
CA THR A 122 -10.34 -4.15 4.83
C THR A 122 -10.97 -4.07 3.45
N LEU A 123 -11.96 -3.19 3.26
CA LEU A 123 -12.58 -2.96 1.96
C LEU A 123 -11.58 -2.40 0.94
N ALA A 124 -10.68 -1.52 1.37
CA ALA A 124 -9.60 -1.04 0.53
C ALA A 124 -8.66 -2.19 0.13
N THR A 125 -8.23 -3.04 1.05
CA THR A 125 -7.39 -4.21 0.75
C THR A 125 -8.04 -5.12 -0.29
N VAL A 126 -9.35 -5.39 -0.17
CA VAL A 126 -10.10 -6.18 -1.16
C VAL A 126 -9.98 -5.57 -2.56
N ILE A 127 -10.26 -4.27 -2.69
CA ILE A 127 -10.18 -3.55 -3.98
C ILE A 127 -8.74 -3.56 -4.53
N ALA A 128 -7.74 -3.34 -3.66
CA ALA A 128 -6.34 -3.33 -4.05
C ALA A 128 -5.89 -4.70 -4.58
N SER A 129 -6.28 -5.78 -3.91
CA SER A 129 -5.98 -7.15 -4.37
C SER A 129 -6.58 -7.45 -5.74
N GLN A 130 -7.81 -6.98 -6.02
CA GLN A 130 -8.43 -7.15 -7.35
C GLN A 130 -7.66 -6.41 -8.45
N ALA A 131 -7.13 -5.22 -8.16
CA ALA A 131 -6.29 -4.47 -9.09
C ALA A 131 -4.97 -5.20 -9.38
N VAL A 132 -4.33 -5.77 -8.36
CA VAL A 132 -3.09 -6.56 -8.52
C VAL A 132 -3.35 -7.81 -9.35
N ILE A 133 -4.40 -8.58 -9.06
CA ILE A 133 -4.78 -9.77 -9.84
C ILE A 133 -4.94 -9.41 -11.32
N SER A 134 -5.68 -8.33 -11.60
CA SER A 134 -5.88 -7.83 -12.97
C SER A 134 -4.56 -7.44 -13.64
N GLY A 135 -3.65 -6.80 -12.90
CA GLY A 135 -2.30 -6.46 -13.36
C GLY A 135 -1.48 -7.69 -13.75
N VAL A 136 -1.44 -8.72 -12.89
CA VAL A 136 -0.71 -9.97 -13.15
C VAL A 136 -1.26 -10.68 -14.40
N PHE A 137 -2.59 -10.69 -14.60
CA PHE A 137 -3.17 -11.24 -15.83
C PHE A 137 -2.73 -10.46 -17.08
N SER A 138 -2.65 -9.13 -17.01
CA SER A 138 -2.17 -8.29 -18.11
C SER A 138 -0.71 -8.60 -18.46
N LEU A 139 0.16 -8.65 -17.45
CA LEU A 139 1.58 -8.99 -17.61
C LEU A 139 1.80 -10.39 -18.17
N THR A 140 1.04 -11.36 -17.66
CA THR A 140 1.10 -12.74 -18.14
C THR A 140 0.78 -12.80 -19.64
N ARG A 141 -0.25 -12.06 -20.10
CA ARG A 141 -0.58 -11.99 -21.52
C ARG A 141 0.55 -11.36 -22.34
N GLN A 142 1.21 -10.32 -21.83
CA GLN A 142 2.35 -9.69 -22.49
C GLN A 142 3.55 -10.66 -22.56
N ALA A 143 3.85 -11.38 -21.48
CA ALA A 143 4.92 -12.36 -21.43
C ALA A 143 4.71 -13.55 -22.39
N VAL A 144 3.47 -14.05 -22.53
CA VAL A 144 3.12 -15.08 -23.52
C VAL A 144 3.33 -14.57 -24.95
N ARG A 145 2.94 -13.31 -25.24
CA ARG A 145 3.16 -12.70 -26.58
C ARG A 145 4.64 -12.52 -26.91
N LEU A 146 5.47 -12.24 -25.92
CA LEU A 146 6.93 -12.11 -26.05
C LEU A 146 7.65 -13.48 -26.10
N GLY A 147 6.91 -14.59 -25.99
CA GLY A 147 7.48 -15.94 -26.00
C GLY A 147 8.18 -16.36 -24.71
N TYR A 148 8.11 -15.54 -23.65
CA TYR A 148 8.69 -15.86 -22.33
C TYR A 148 7.91 -16.94 -21.58
N LEU A 149 6.66 -17.20 -21.94
CA LEU A 149 5.81 -18.24 -21.35
C LEU A 149 5.20 -19.13 -22.44
N SER A 150 5.14 -20.44 -22.19
CA SER A 150 4.50 -21.41 -23.09
C SER A 150 3.05 -21.01 -23.37
N PRO A 151 2.55 -21.15 -24.62
CA PRO A 151 1.17 -20.81 -24.97
C PRO A 151 0.18 -21.54 -24.07
N MET A 152 -0.48 -20.83 -23.18
CA MET A 152 -1.47 -21.45 -22.31
C MET A 152 -2.82 -21.51 -23.02
N ARG A 153 -3.52 -22.64 -22.85
CA ARG A 153 -4.81 -22.91 -23.49
C ARG A 153 -5.87 -21.90 -23.01
N ILE A 154 -6.33 -21.07 -23.94
CA ILE A 154 -7.43 -20.13 -23.77
C ILE A 154 -8.72 -20.96 -23.70
N ILE A 155 -9.41 -20.94 -22.57
CA ILE A 155 -10.73 -21.58 -22.43
C ILE A 155 -11.75 -20.43 -22.41
N HIS A 156 -12.56 -20.33 -23.47
CA HIS A 156 -13.69 -19.40 -23.54
C HIS A 156 -14.90 -20.03 -22.85
N THR A 157 -15.44 -19.37 -21.83
CA THR A 157 -16.61 -19.86 -21.07
C THR A 157 -17.95 -19.38 -21.65
N SER A 158 -17.97 -18.48 -22.64
CA SER A 158 -19.22 -18.06 -23.31
C SER A 158 -18.95 -17.51 -24.71
N GLU A 159 -19.80 -17.86 -25.69
CA GLU A 159 -19.71 -17.42 -27.09
C GLU A 159 -20.13 -15.96 -27.33
N MET A 160 -20.58 -15.23 -26.31
CA MET A 160 -21.16 -13.88 -26.50
C MET A 160 -20.34 -12.68 -25.99
N GLU A 161 -19.21 -12.89 -25.30
CA GLU A 161 -18.40 -11.77 -24.77
C GLU A 161 -16.89 -12.07 -24.94
N SER A 162 -16.28 -11.56 -26.01
CA SER A 162 -14.86 -11.71 -26.34
C SER A 162 -13.92 -10.91 -25.43
N GLY A 163 -14.07 -11.00 -24.09
CA GLY A 163 -13.34 -10.16 -23.14
C GLY A 163 -12.72 -10.84 -21.92
N GLN A 164 -13.22 -12.01 -21.49
CA GLN A 164 -12.75 -12.65 -20.25
C GLN A 164 -11.89 -13.89 -20.55
N ILE A 165 -10.59 -13.65 -20.70
CA ILE A 165 -9.56 -14.69 -20.85
C ILE A 165 -9.13 -15.14 -19.46
N THR A 166 -9.62 -16.30 -19.01
CA THR A 166 -9.30 -16.89 -17.70
C THR A 166 -8.24 -17.98 -17.88
N PHE A 167 -7.02 -17.73 -17.39
CA PHE A 167 -5.97 -18.76 -17.36
C PHE A 167 -6.17 -19.66 -16.14
N ARG A 168 -6.40 -20.97 -16.36
CA ARG A 168 -6.73 -21.91 -15.27
C ARG A 168 -5.62 -22.07 -14.23
N SER A 169 -4.34 -22.01 -14.63
CA SER A 169 -3.22 -22.07 -13.67
C SER A 169 -3.05 -20.78 -12.85
N LEU A 170 -3.25 -19.62 -13.48
CA LEU A 170 -3.13 -18.32 -12.82
C LEU A 170 -4.29 -18.06 -11.85
N THR A 171 -5.49 -18.53 -12.21
CA THR A 171 -6.68 -18.45 -11.36
C THR A 171 -6.47 -19.22 -10.07
N GLY A 172 -5.87 -20.42 -10.12
CA GLY A 172 -5.53 -21.22 -8.94
C GLY A 172 -4.49 -20.54 -8.02
N CYS A 173 -3.51 -19.85 -8.60
CA CYS A 173 -2.51 -19.10 -7.83
C CYS A 173 -3.13 -17.84 -7.18
N CYS A 174 -4.00 -17.13 -7.91
CA CYS A 174 -4.70 -15.96 -7.38
C CYS A 174 -5.74 -16.33 -6.31
N THR A 175 -6.46 -17.46 -6.44
CA THR A 175 -7.36 -17.94 -5.38
C THR A 175 -6.59 -18.44 -4.16
N PHE A 176 -5.41 -19.03 -4.34
CA PHE A 176 -4.52 -19.42 -3.23
C PHE A 176 -3.92 -18.20 -2.50
N LEU A 177 -3.56 -17.15 -3.24
CA LEU A 177 -3.16 -15.85 -2.68
C LEU A 177 -4.31 -15.18 -1.94
N TRP A 178 -5.53 -15.24 -2.49
CA TRP A 178 -6.74 -14.72 -1.85
C TRP A 178 -7.10 -15.46 -0.57
N SER A 179 -7.06 -16.81 -0.59
CA SER A 179 -7.29 -17.61 0.62
C SER A 179 -6.22 -17.33 1.68
N SER A 180 -4.97 -17.13 1.27
CA SER A 180 -3.88 -16.75 2.18
C SER A 180 -4.07 -15.36 2.78
N LEU A 181 -4.53 -14.37 2.00
CA LEU A 181 -4.85 -13.03 2.52
C LEU A 181 -6.07 -13.03 3.46
N SER A 182 -7.12 -13.79 3.12
CA SER A 182 -8.29 -13.98 3.99
C SER A 182 -7.90 -14.62 5.33
N SER A 183 -6.97 -15.58 5.27
CA SER A 183 -6.39 -16.23 6.46
C SER A 183 -5.60 -15.24 7.33
N ALA A 184 -4.79 -14.37 6.71
CA ALA A 184 -4.04 -13.32 7.41
C ALA A 184 -4.96 -12.28 8.08
N LEU A 185 -6.10 -11.96 7.45
CA LEU A 185 -7.13 -11.09 8.01
C LEU A 185 -7.81 -11.72 9.23
N SER A 186 -8.17 -13.00 9.14
CA SER A 186 -8.72 -13.79 10.25
C SER A 186 -7.75 -13.85 11.44
N ILE A 187 -6.46 -14.08 11.18
CA ILE A 187 -5.41 -14.10 12.20
C ILE A 187 -5.30 -12.72 12.87
N ARG A 188 -5.24 -11.61 12.12
CA ARG A 188 -5.17 -10.26 12.70
C ARG A 188 -6.39 -9.87 13.53
N LEU A 189 -7.60 -10.25 13.08
CA LEU A 189 -8.83 -10.05 13.85
C LEU A 189 -8.84 -10.87 15.15
N THR A 190 -8.26 -12.07 15.11
CA THR A 190 -8.11 -12.95 16.29
C THR A 190 -7.09 -12.38 17.28
N TRP A 191 -5.98 -11.81 16.80
CA TRP A 191 -5.00 -11.12 17.64
C TRP A 191 -5.57 -9.88 18.33
N ARG A 192 -6.47 -9.13 17.66
CA ARG A 192 -7.16 -7.99 18.30
C ARG A 192 -8.11 -8.42 19.42
N ARG A 193 -8.77 -9.57 19.30
CA ARG A 193 -9.59 -10.14 20.40
C ARG A 193 -8.77 -10.53 21.62
N ARG A 194 -7.50 -10.93 21.46
CA ARG A 194 -6.61 -11.28 22.58
C ARG A 194 -5.93 -10.09 23.27
N MET A 195 -5.86 -8.93 22.63
CA MET A 195 -5.27 -7.71 23.24
C MET A 195 -6.31 -6.85 24.00
N VAL A 196 -7.61 -7.10 23.81
CA VAL A 196 -8.71 -6.31 24.41
C VAL A 196 -9.42 -7.09 25.54
N SER A 197 -8.99 -8.30 25.84
CA SER A 197 -9.40 -9.05 27.05
C SER A 197 -8.39 -8.76 28.17
N PRO A 198 -8.82 -8.22 29.34
CA PRO A 198 -7.98 -8.13 30.53
C PRO A 198 -7.58 -9.51 31.06
#